data_AF-A0A376KRD9-F1
#
_entry.id   AF-A0A376KRD9-F1
#
_cell.length_a   1.000
_cell.length_b   1.000
_cell.length_c   1.000
_cell.angle_alpha   90.00
_cell.angle_beta   90.00
_cell.angle_gamma   90.00
#
_symmetry.space_group_name_H-M   'P 1'
#
loop_
_entity.id
_entity.type
_entity.pdbx_description
1 polymer ?
#
loop_
_entity_poly.entity_id
_entity_poly.type
_entity_poly.pdbx_seq_one_letter_code
_entity_poly.pdbx_strand_id
1 'polypeptide(L)'
;MTLQGNGRSRSFWRDFFIDVASIPGVGPARKAALRSFGIETAADVTRRGVKQVKGFGDHLTQAVIDWKASCERRFVFRPNEAITPADRQAVMAKMTAKRHRLESTLTVGATELQRFRLHAPARTMPLMEPLRQAAEKLAQAQADLSRC
;
A
#
# COMPACT_ATOMS: atom_id res chain seq x y z
N MET A 1 13.88 -12.34 3.49
CA MET A 1 13.23 -11.13 4.05
C MET A 1 13.29 -10.00 3.03
N THR A 2 12.20 -9.77 2.30
CA THR A 2 12.03 -8.67 1.35
C THR A 2 11.62 -7.41 2.11
N LEU A 3 12.53 -6.44 2.24
CA LEU A 3 12.23 -5.12 2.82
C LEU A 3 11.54 -4.25 1.76
N GLN A 4 10.20 -4.33 1.71
CA GLN A 4 9.38 -3.30 1.08
C GLN A 4 9.30 -2.08 2.00
N GLY A 5 10.32 -1.22 1.92
CA GLY A 5 10.33 0.10 2.54
C GLY A 5 9.62 1.14 1.67
N ASN A 6 8.30 1.23 1.80
CA ASN A 6 7.48 2.24 1.12
C ASN A 6 7.72 3.65 1.69
N GLY A 7 8.07 4.61 0.80
CA GLY A 7 7.63 6.01 0.92
C GLY A 7 8.69 7.11 1.04
N ARG A 8 9.98 6.80 1.24
CA ARG A 8 11.04 7.83 1.37
C ARG A 8 12.02 7.90 0.19
N SER A 9 12.03 6.91 -0.68
CA SER A 9 12.96 6.85 -1.83
C SER A 9 12.45 7.54 -3.10
N ARG A 10 11.41 8.37 -3.07
CA ARG A 10 10.89 9.02 -4.30
C ARG A 10 11.19 10.51 -4.43
N SER A 11 11.55 11.20 -3.35
CA SER A 11 11.80 12.65 -3.42
C SER A 11 13.27 13.01 -3.63
N PHE A 12 14.23 12.18 -3.20
CA PHE A 12 15.66 12.47 -3.36
C PHE A 12 16.19 12.22 -4.78
N TRP A 13 15.54 11.35 -5.54
CA TRP A 13 15.97 10.95 -6.88
C TRP A 13 15.51 11.92 -7.99
N ARG A 14 14.73 12.93 -7.62
CA ARG A 14 14.19 13.92 -8.56
C ARG A 14 15.21 14.97 -9.00
N ASP A 15 16.38 15.03 -8.37
CA ASP A 15 17.41 16.02 -8.74
C ASP A 15 18.46 15.46 -9.72
N PHE A 16 18.42 14.16 -10.06
CA PHE A 16 19.34 13.52 -11.01
C PHE A 16 18.66 13.22 -12.34
N PHE A 17 18.39 14.28 -13.10
CA PHE A 17 17.87 14.17 -14.46
C PHE A 17 18.93 13.68 -15.45
N ILE A 18 18.50 12.86 -16.40
CA ILE A 18 19.39 12.36 -17.46
C ILE A 18 19.86 13.47 -18.41
N ASP A 19 19.12 14.57 -18.50
CA ASP A 19 19.47 15.72 -19.35
C ASP A 19 20.77 16.39 -18.90
N VAL A 20 20.96 16.57 -17.59
CA VAL A 20 22.17 17.16 -17.01
C VAL A 20 23.26 16.13 -16.69
N ALA A 21 22.96 14.83 -16.85
CA ALA A 21 23.90 13.76 -16.55
C ALA A 21 25.09 13.74 -17.54
N SER A 22 26.32 13.66 -17.02
CA SER A 22 27.49 13.37 -17.84
C SER A 22 27.68 11.85 -17.91
N ILE A 23 27.21 11.24 -19.00
CA ILE A 23 27.31 9.79 -19.23
C ILE A 23 28.15 9.57 -20.50
N PRO A 24 29.29 8.85 -20.41
CA PRO A 24 30.14 8.60 -21.56
C PRO A 24 29.39 7.97 -22.74
N GLY A 25 29.51 8.57 -23.91
CA GLY A 25 28.85 8.07 -25.12
C GLY A 25 27.33 8.31 -25.19
N VAL A 26 26.71 8.96 -24.22
CA VAL A 26 25.27 9.28 -24.24
C VAL A 26 25.08 10.79 -24.41
N GLY A 27 25.10 11.23 -25.68
CA GLY A 27 24.85 12.62 -26.06
C GLY A 27 23.36 13.01 -26.10
N PRO A 28 23.03 14.27 -26.44
CA PRO A 28 21.68 14.82 -26.38
C PRO A 28 20.60 14.00 -27.09
N ALA A 29 20.88 13.49 -28.29
CA ALA A 29 19.93 12.66 -29.04
C ALA A 29 19.60 11.34 -28.33
N ARG A 30 20.60 10.72 -27.67
CA ARG A 30 20.42 9.47 -26.92
C ARG A 30 19.71 9.71 -25.58
N LYS A 31 19.94 10.86 -24.94
CA LYS A 31 19.18 11.31 -23.76
C LYS A 31 17.71 11.55 -24.08
N ALA A 32 17.42 12.21 -25.21
CA ALA A 32 16.06 12.39 -25.70
C ALA A 32 15.36 11.04 -25.96
N ALA A 33 16.06 10.07 -26.54
CA ALA A 33 15.52 8.72 -26.75
C ALA A 33 15.19 8.00 -25.43
N LEU A 34 16.03 8.14 -24.39
CA LEU A 34 15.76 7.60 -23.06
C LEU A 34 14.53 8.26 -22.41
N ARG A 35 14.37 9.57 -22.55
CA ARG A 35 13.18 10.30 -22.07
C ARG A 35 11.90 9.86 -22.77
N SER A 36 11.93 9.68 -24.09
CA SER A 36 10.77 9.16 -24.83
C SER A 36 10.36 7.74 -24.39
N PHE A 37 11.27 7.01 -23.74
CA PHE A 37 11.01 5.69 -23.15
C PHE A 37 10.65 5.75 -21.65
N GLY A 38 10.45 6.96 -21.09
CA GLY A 38 10.10 7.18 -19.70
C GLY A 38 11.26 7.09 -18.71
N ILE A 39 12.51 7.14 -19.20
CA ILE A 39 13.72 7.14 -18.36
C ILE A 39 14.21 8.58 -18.23
N GLU A 40 13.69 9.28 -17.23
CA GLU A 40 13.98 10.71 -17.02
C GLU A 40 14.97 10.93 -15.88
N THR A 41 14.91 10.09 -14.85
CA THR A 41 15.74 10.18 -13.64
C THR A 41 16.55 8.92 -13.40
N ALA A 42 17.56 8.99 -12.52
CA ALA A 42 18.31 7.83 -12.07
C ALA A 42 17.43 6.74 -11.41
N ALA A 43 16.26 7.09 -10.86
CA ALA A 43 15.32 6.12 -10.30
C ALA A 43 14.61 5.27 -11.37
N ASP A 44 14.39 5.84 -12.55
CA ASP A 44 13.68 5.19 -13.67
C ASP A 44 14.60 4.22 -14.44
N VAL A 45 15.92 4.33 -14.24
CA VAL A 45 16.90 3.49 -14.91
C VAL A 45 16.79 2.03 -14.45
N THR A 46 16.40 1.18 -15.40
CA THR A 46 16.49 -0.28 -15.31
C THR A 46 17.26 -0.83 -16.50
N ARG A 47 18.06 -1.89 -16.30
CA ARG A 47 18.85 -2.50 -17.38
C ARG A 47 17.97 -2.92 -18.57
N ARG A 48 16.78 -3.45 -18.28
CA ARG A 48 15.79 -3.86 -19.29
C ARG A 48 15.24 -2.65 -20.05
N GLY A 49 14.85 -1.59 -19.35
CA GLY A 49 14.31 -0.37 -19.97
C GLY A 49 15.32 0.30 -20.91
N VAL A 50 16.59 0.38 -20.49
CA VAL A 50 17.65 0.99 -21.33
C VAL A 50 17.94 0.14 -22.57
N LYS A 51 18.00 -1.20 -22.47
CA LYS A 51 18.22 -2.09 -23.62
C LYS A 51 17.10 -2.05 -24.66
N GLN A 52 15.88 -1.67 -24.27
CA GLN A 52 14.75 -1.55 -25.18
C GLN A 52 14.81 -0.29 -26.04
N VAL A 53 15.65 0.69 -25.68
CA VAL A 53 15.80 1.92 -26.45
C VAL A 53 16.66 1.66 -27.69
N LYS A 54 16.12 1.96 -28.87
CA LYS A 54 16.83 1.80 -30.14
C LYS A 54 18.15 2.58 -30.12
N GLY A 55 19.26 1.88 -30.39
CA GLY A 55 20.61 2.46 -30.36
C GLY A 55 21.36 2.34 -29.04
N PHE A 56 20.79 1.66 -28.02
CA PHE A 56 21.45 1.30 -26.78
C PHE A 56 21.87 -0.19 -26.76
N GLY A 57 23.12 -0.45 -27.16
CA GLY A 57 23.75 -1.76 -27.00
C GLY A 57 24.25 -2.00 -25.56
N ASP A 58 24.91 -3.14 -25.33
CA ASP A 58 25.39 -3.53 -23.99
C ASP A 58 26.31 -2.50 -23.35
N HIS A 59 27.23 -1.92 -24.12
CA HIS A 59 28.18 -0.91 -23.63
C HIS A 59 27.48 0.36 -23.13
N LEU A 60 26.55 0.92 -23.91
CA LEU A 60 25.81 2.13 -23.52
C LEU A 60 24.83 1.83 -22.38
N THR A 61 24.25 0.64 -22.37
CA THR A 61 23.41 0.19 -21.25
C THR A 61 24.23 0.14 -19.96
N GLN A 62 25.46 -0.40 -20.02
CA GLN A 62 26.34 -0.46 -18.87
C GLN A 62 26.72 0.94 -18.39
N ALA A 63 27.05 1.87 -19.30
CA ALA A 63 27.37 3.25 -18.94
C ALA A 63 26.23 3.97 -18.20
N VAL A 64 24.96 3.75 -18.59
CA VAL A 64 23.79 4.32 -17.90
C VAL A 64 23.56 3.66 -16.54
N ILE A 65 23.81 2.35 -16.41
CA ILE A 65 23.73 1.63 -15.14
C ILE A 65 24.84 2.06 -14.17
N ASP A 66 26.05 2.26 -14.68
CA ASP A 66 27.20 2.73 -13.89
C ASP A 66 27.00 4.17 -13.45
N TRP A 67 26.39 5.01 -14.29
CA TRP A 67 25.96 6.34 -13.91
C TRP A 67 24.95 6.29 -12.76
N LYS A 68 23.90 5.45 -12.85
CA LYS A 68 22.95 5.23 -11.75
C LYS A 68 23.68 4.83 -10.45
N ALA A 69 24.59 3.86 -10.54
CA ALA A 69 25.39 3.42 -9.40
C ALA A 69 26.30 4.53 -8.85
N SER A 70 26.78 5.45 -9.69
CA SER A 70 27.55 6.63 -9.26
C SER A 70 26.66 7.64 -8.51
N CYS A 71 25.41 7.82 -8.93
CA CYS A 71 24.43 8.62 -8.19
C CYS A 71 24.10 7.98 -6.83
N GLU A 72 23.95 6.65 -6.78
CA GLU A 72 23.79 5.88 -5.54
C GLU A 72 25.00 5.99 -4.61
N ARG A 73 26.23 5.96 -5.13
CA ARG A 73 27.44 6.13 -4.30
C ARG A 73 27.64 7.56 -3.80
N ARG A 74 27.15 8.54 -4.56
CA ARG A 74 27.14 9.96 -4.17
C ARG A 74 25.96 10.32 -3.26
N PHE A 75 25.02 9.38 -3.06
CA PHE A 75 23.98 9.50 -2.04
C PHE A 75 24.65 9.53 -0.67
N VAL A 76 24.85 10.73 -0.13
CA VAL A 76 25.19 10.92 1.27
C VAL A 76 23.88 11.01 2.02
N PHE A 77 23.57 10.02 2.86
CA PHE A 77 22.50 10.16 3.83
C PHE A 77 22.83 11.36 4.74
N ARG A 78 22.14 12.49 4.54
CA ARG A 78 22.30 13.71 5.34
C ARG A 78 21.25 13.69 6.45
N PRO A 79 21.56 13.24 7.68
CA PRO A 79 20.61 13.23 8.78
C PRO A 79 20.11 14.63 9.19
N ASN A 80 20.81 15.69 8.77
CA ASN A 80 20.49 17.10 9.03
C ASN A 80 19.88 17.84 7.83
N GLU A 81 19.64 17.17 6.70
CA GLU A 81 18.84 17.78 5.64
C GLU A 81 17.40 17.83 6.13
N ALA A 82 16.98 19.03 6.52
CA ALA A 82 15.81 19.24 7.35
C ALA A 82 14.61 18.52 6.74
N ILE A 83 14.07 17.52 7.46
CA ILE A 83 12.77 16.93 7.13
C ILE A 83 11.84 18.10 6.90
N THR A 84 11.28 18.21 5.70
CA THR A 84 10.49 19.39 5.37
C THR A 84 9.29 19.44 6.30
N PRO A 85 8.82 20.65 6.68
CA PRO A 85 7.58 20.77 7.44
C PRO A 85 6.41 20.03 6.76
N ALA A 86 6.40 20.00 5.42
CA ALA A 86 5.42 19.27 4.62
C ALA A 86 5.49 17.75 4.82
N ASP A 87 6.70 17.16 4.82
CA ASP A 87 6.86 15.72 5.06
C ASP A 87 6.47 15.33 6.48
N ARG A 88 6.82 16.17 7.48
CA ARG A 88 6.34 15.98 8.87
C ARG A 88 4.82 16.04 8.92
N GLN A 89 4.22 17.05 8.29
CA GLN A 89 2.78 17.24 8.30
C GLN A 89 2.04 16.10 7.59
N ALA A 90 2.59 15.57 6.49
CA ALA A 90 2.02 14.43 5.78
C ALA A 90 2.00 13.15 6.65
N VAL A 91 3.09 12.90 7.40
CA VAL A 91 3.16 11.77 8.34
C VAL A 91 2.17 11.97 9.50
N MET A 92 2.14 13.17 10.08
CA MET A 92 1.22 13.49 11.17
C MET A 92 -0.24 13.36 10.71
N ALA A 93 -0.60 13.94 9.57
CA ALA A 93 -1.95 13.83 8.99
C ALA A 93 -2.34 12.37 8.75
N LYS A 94 -1.44 11.54 8.21
CA LYS A 94 -1.68 10.11 8.02
C LYS A 94 -1.91 9.38 9.34
N MET A 95 -1.12 9.70 10.37
CA MET A 95 -1.24 9.08 11.68
C MET A 95 -2.53 9.52 12.40
N THR A 96 -2.88 10.80 12.32
CA THR A 96 -4.12 11.37 12.85
C THR A 96 -5.35 10.76 12.17
N ALA A 97 -5.35 10.62 10.85
CA ALA A 97 -6.43 9.95 10.12
C ALA A 97 -6.59 8.49 10.56
N LYS A 98 -5.47 7.76 10.75
CA LYS A 98 -5.50 6.38 11.24
C LYS A 98 -6.06 6.31 12.67
N ARG A 99 -5.64 7.23 13.54
CA ARG A 99 -6.13 7.35 14.91
C ARG A 99 -7.64 7.59 14.94
N HIS A 100 -8.12 8.62 14.22
CA HIS A 100 -9.54 8.94 14.17
C HIS A 100 -10.38 7.78 13.63
N ARG A 101 -9.91 7.08 12.59
CA ARG A 101 -10.62 5.91 12.08
C ARG A 101 -10.77 4.83 13.16
N LEU A 102 -9.70 4.53 13.89
CA LEU A 102 -9.73 3.53 14.96
C LEU A 102 -10.63 3.96 16.11
N GLU A 103 -10.52 5.21 16.56
CA GLU A 103 -11.37 5.77 17.63
C GLU A 103 -12.85 5.75 17.24
N SER A 104 -13.17 6.11 16.00
CA SER A 104 -14.53 6.05 15.47
C SER A 104 -15.04 4.62 15.41
N THR A 105 -14.25 3.67 14.90
CA THR A 105 -14.66 2.25 14.85
C THR A 105 -14.93 1.70 16.24
N LEU A 106 -14.07 2.02 17.22
CA LEU A 106 -14.24 1.56 18.61
C LEU A 106 -15.51 2.15 19.24
N THR A 107 -15.76 3.45 19.03
CA THR A 107 -16.92 4.13 19.62
C THR A 107 -18.23 3.63 19.02
N VAL A 108 -18.29 3.50 17.68
CA VAL A 108 -19.48 3.00 16.98
C VAL A 108 -19.71 1.54 17.33
N GLY A 109 -18.68 0.69 17.26
CA GLY A 109 -18.79 -0.73 17.57
C GLY A 109 -19.24 -0.99 19.01
N ALA A 110 -18.72 -0.24 19.99
CA ALA A 110 -19.18 -0.36 21.39
C ALA A 110 -20.67 -0.02 21.53
N THR A 111 -21.13 1.05 20.85
CA THR A 111 -22.53 1.47 20.86
C THR A 111 -23.44 0.42 20.21
N GLU A 112 -23.02 -0.16 19.08
CA GLU A 112 -23.75 -1.23 18.40
C GLU A 112 -23.85 -2.49 19.25
N LEU A 113 -22.75 -2.91 19.89
CA LEU A 113 -22.74 -4.06 20.80
C LEU A 113 -23.68 -3.86 21.98
N GLN A 114 -23.68 -2.66 22.58
CA GLN A 114 -24.59 -2.34 23.67
C GLN A 114 -26.05 -2.38 23.20
N ARG A 115 -26.33 -1.89 22.00
CA ARG A 115 -27.64 -1.98 21.35
C ARG A 115 -28.07 -3.43 21.12
N PHE A 116 -27.18 -4.29 20.60
CA PHE A 116 -27.47 -5.71 20.42
C PHE A 116 -27.74 -6.41 21.75
N ARG A 117 -26.95 -6.12 22.78
CA ARG A 117 -27.15 -6.69 24.12
C ARG A 117 -28.53 -6.37 24.68
N LEU A 118 -29.05 -5.17 24.45
CA LEU A 118 -30.37 -4.76 24.92
C LEU A 118 -31.51 -5.34 24.06
N HIS A 119 -31.36 -5.36 22.74
CA HIS A 119 -32.45 -5.78 21.85
C HIS A 119 -32.52 -7.29 21.61
N ALA A 120 -31.41 -8.03 21.72
CA ALA A 120 -31.43 -9.47 21.46
C ALA A 120 -32.41 -10.20 22.39
N PRO A 121 -32.34 -10.06 23.73
CA PRO A 121 -33.28 -10.73 24.64
C PRO A 121 -34.73 -10.32 24.39
N ALA A 122 -34.98 -9.03 24.13
CA ALA A 122 -36.33 -8.53 23.85
C ALA A 122 -36.97 -9.21 22.63
N ARG A 123 -36.15 -9.67 21.66
CA ARG A 123 -36.63 -10.41 20.48
C ARG A 123 -36.68 -11.92 20.72
N THR A 124 -35.71 -12.50 21.42
CA THR A 124 -35.67 -13.96 21.63
C THR A 124 -36.60 -14.42 22.74
N MET A 125 -36.71 -13.71 23.86
CA MET A 125 -37.47 -14.20 25.03
C MET A 125 -38.95 -14.49 24.72
N PRO A 126 -39.69 -13.64 23.99
CA PRO A 126 -41.09 -13.93 23.66
C PRO A 126 -41.27 -15.13 22.72
N LEU A 127 -40.24 -15.50 21.96
CA LEU A 127 -40.27 -16.60 21.00
C LEU A 127 -39.86 -17.94 21.61
N MET A 128 -39.19 -17.94 22.77
CA MET A 128 -38.68 -19.17 23.39
C MET A 128 -39.78 -20.14 23.80
N GLU A 129 -40.85 -19.65 24.43
CA GLU A 129 -41.94 -20.52 24.88
C GLU A 129 -42.76 -21.11 23.71
N PRO A 130 -43.18 -20.32 22.70
CA PRO A 130 -43.81 -20.89 21.50
C PRO A 130 -42.91 -21.88 20.76
N LEU A 131 -41.60 -21.61 20.67
CA LEU A 131 -40.64 -22.51 20.03
C LEU A 131 -40.54 -23.83 20.79
N ARG A 132 -40.48 -23.79 22.11
CA ARG A 132 -40.46 -24.97 22.97
C ARG A 132 -41.71 -25.83 22.75
N GLN A 133 -42.89 -25.22 22.79
CA GLN A 133 -44.16 -25.93 22.57
C GLN A 133 -44.25 -26.56 21.18
N ALA A 134 -43.78 -25.86 20.14
CA ALA A 134 -43.74 -26.40 18.80
C ALA A 134 -42.78 -27.61 18.69
N ALA A 135 -41.62 -27.54 19.36
CA ALA A 135 -40.66 -28.64 19.40
C ALA A 135 -41.22 -29.87 20.14
N GLU A 136 -41.91 -29.67 21.27
CA GLU A 136 -42.56 -30.75 22.02
C GLU A 136 -43.66 -31.43 21.20
N LYS A 137 -44.52 -30.66 20.52
CA LYS A 137 -45.57 -31.20 19.64
C LYS A 137 -44.99 -32.00 18.48
N LEU A 138 -43.91 -31.52 17.87
CA LEU A 138 -43.23 -32.21 16.78
C LEU A 138 -42.62 -33.54 17.28
N ALA A 139 -41.96 -33.53 18.44
CA ALA A 139 -41.39 -34.73 19.03
C ALA A 139 -42.48 -35.78 19.33
N GLN A 140 -43.63 -35.35 19.85
CA GLN A 140 -44.77 -36.25 20.09
C GLN A 140 -45.29 -36.87 18.80
N ALA A 141 -45.52 -36.05 17.75
CA ALA A 141 -46.01 -36.55 16.47
C ALA A 141 -45.03 -37.55 15.82
N GLN A 142 -43.73 -37.35 15.98
CA GLN A 142 -42.70 -38.29 15.50
C GLN A 142 -42.70 -39.60 16.31
N ALA A 143 -42.89 -39.53 17.63
CA ALA A 143 -42.99 -40.72 18.48
C ALA A 143 -44.24 -41.54 18.15
N ASP A 144 -45.37 -40.87 17.88
CA ASP A 144 -46.61 -41.53 17.49
C ASP A 144 -46.48 -42.22 16.12
N LEU A 145 -45.86 -41.54 15.14
CA LEU A 145 -45.61 -42.11 13.80
C LEU A 145 -44.73 -43.37 13.85
N SER A 146 -43.74 -43.40 14.75
CA SER A 146 -42.81 -44.54 14.90
C SER A 146 -43.38 -45.70 15.73
N ARG A 147 -44.54 -45.51 16.35
CA ARG A 147 -45.28 -46.54 17.10
C ARG A 147 -46.43 -47.17 16.30
N CYS A 148 -46.76 -46.64 15.14
CA CYS A 148 -47.68 -47.24 14.16
C CYS A 148 -46.93 -48.18 13.20
#